data_AF-A0A351ARD5-F1
#
_entry.id   AF-A0A351ARD5-F1
#
_cell.length_a   1.000
_cell.length_b   1.000
_cell.length_c   1.000
_cell.angle_alpha   90.00
_cell.angle_beta   90.00
_cell.angle_gamma   90.00
#
_symmetry.space_group_name_H-M   'P 1'
#
loop_
_entity.id
_entity.type
_entity.pdbx_description
1 polymer ?
#
loop_
_entity_poly.entity_id
_entity_poly.type
_entity_poly.pdbx_seq_one_letter_code
_entity_poly.pdbx_strand_id
1 'polypeptide(L)' 'MSNLDLTELLERHDIKATANRLIVAGTLLTEERPLSLMELEDKIGTIDKSGIFRSL' A
#
# COMPACT_ATOMS: atom_id res chain seq x y z
N MET A 1 4.32 -12.10 -5.38
CA MET A 1 5.32 -11.01 -5.36
C MET A 1 5.81 -10.85 -3.94
N SER A 2 7.12 -10.79 -3.75
CA SER A 2 7.75 -10.53 -2.46
C SER A 2 7.76 -9.02 -2.18
N ASN A 3 8.02 -8.60 -0.92
CA ASN A 3 8.12 -7.18 -0.58
C ASN A 3 9.29 -6.48 -1.30
N LEU A 4 10.32 -7.25 -1.67
CA LEU A 4 11.44 -6.78 -2.49
C LEU A 4 10.97 -6.34 -3.89
N ASP A 5 10.00 -7.05 -4.46
CA ASP A 5 9.43 -6.76 -5.78
C ASP A 5 8.68 -5.40 -5.78
N LEU A 6 8.03 -5.05 -4.66
CA LEU A 6 7.31 -3.78 -4.53
C LEU A 6 8.26 -2.59 -4.36
N THR A 7 9.33 -2.76 -3.59
CA THR A 7 10.36 -1.71 -3.47
C THR A 7 10.97 -1.40 -4.83
N GLU A 8 11.42 -2.42 -5.57
CA GLU A 8 12.00 -2.23 -6.91
C GLU A 8 11.02 -1.59 -7.88
N LEU A 9 9.74 -2.00 -7.85
CA LEU A 9 8.70 -1.41 -8.68
C LEU A 9 8.55 0.08 -8.41
N LEU A 10 8.39 0.47 -7.15
CA LEU A 10 8.22 1.87 -6.77
C LEU A 10 9.46 2.70 -7.14
N GLU A 11 10.66 2.20 -6.85
CA GLU A 11 11.91 2.92 -7.13
C GLU A 11 12.18 3.08 -8.63
N ARG A 12 11.82 2.09 -9.47
CA ARG A 12 11.90 2.21 -10.94
C ARG A 12 11.03 3.35 -11.48
N HIS A 13 9.98 3.71 -10.76
CA HIS A 13 9.07 4.80 -11.11
C HIS A 13 9.41 6.12 -10.38
N ASP A 14 10.59 6.23 -9.76
CA ASP A 14 11.03 7.39 -8.96
C ASP A 14 10.09 7.70 -7.78
N ILE A 15 9.40 6.66 -7.28
CA ILE A 15 8.52 6.74 -6.12
C ILE A 15 9.28 6.15 -4.93
N LYS A 16 9.54 6.99 -3.91
CA LYS A 16 10.15 6.52 -2.67
C LYS A 16 9.30 5.41 -2.02
N ALA A 17 9.90 4.23 -1.82
CA ALA A 17 9.30 3.08 -1.14
C ALA A 17 9.22 3.28 0.39
N THR A 18 8.31 4.18 0.83
CA THR A 18 8.07 4.39 2.26
C THR A 18 7.31 3.22 2.88
N ALA A 19 7.39 3.06 4.20
CA ALA A 19 6.65 2.03 4.93
C ALA A 19 5.15 2.04 4.60
N ASN A 20 4.52 3.22 4.59
CA ASN A 20 3.10 3.34 4.27
C ASN A 20 2.77 2.85 2.86
N ARG A 21 3.57 3.20 1.85
CA ARG A 21 3.33 2.77 0.47
C ARG A 21 3.52 1.26 0.31
N LEU A 22 4.52 0.68 0.95
CA LEU A 22 4.76 -0.76 0.90
C LEU A 22 3.62 -1.53 1.58
N ILE A 23 3.15 -1.07 2.73
CA ILE A 23 2.02 -1.69 3.44
C ILE A 23 0.73 -1.57 2.62
N VAL A 24 0.43 -0.38 2.08
CA VAL A 24 -0.76 -0.15 1.26
C VAL A 24 -0.72 -0.99 -0.02
N ALA A 25 0.38 -0.96 -0.77
CA ALA A 25 0.54 -1.73 -2.00
C ALA A 25 0.52 -3.25 -1.74
N GLY A 26 1.18 -3.71 -0.67
CA GLY A 26 1.16 -5.11 -0.26
C GLY A 26 -0.23 -5.59 0.11
N THR A 27 -0.99 -4.76 0.84
CA THR A 27 -2.40 -5.07 1.17
C THR A 27 -3.22 -5.17 -0.11
N LEU A 28 -3.16 -4.18 -1.00
CA LEU A 28 -3.91 -4.20 -2.26
C LEU A 28 -3.58 -5.40 -3.14
N LEU A 29 -2.32 -5.83 -3.16
CA LEU A 29 -1.86 -6.96 -3.96
C LEU A 29 -2.42 -8.30 -3.49
N THR A 30 -2.77 -8.42 -2.21
CA THR A 30 -3.33 -9.65 -1.63
C THR A 30 -4.85 -9.74 -1.71
N GLU A 31 -5.54 -8.68 -2.12
CA GLU A 31 -7.00 -8.67 -2.17
C GLU A 31 -7.53 -9.09 -3.55
N GLU A 32 -8.55 -9.94 -3.53
CA GLU A 32 -9.20 -10.45 -4.75
C GLU A 32 -10.30 -9.51 -5.27
N ARG A 33 -10.57 -8.41 -4.57
CA ARG A 33 -11.61 -7.44 -4.91
C ARG A 33 -11.16 -6.00 -4.64
N PRO A 34 -11.81 -5.02 -5.28
CA PRO A 34 -11.67 -3.62 -4.86
C PRO A 34 -12.06 -3.43 -3.39
N LEU A 35 -11.26 -2.63 -2.69
CA LEU A 35 -11.54 -2.16 -1.33
C LEU A 35 -11.86 -0.67 -1.35
N SER A 36 -12.77 -0.25 -0.48
CA SER A 36 -12.93 1.15 -0.10
C SER A 36 -11.78 1.60 0.82
N LEU A 37 -11.61 2.92 0.96
CA LEU A 37 -10.64 3.48 1.89
C LEU A 37 -10.88 3.07 3.35
N MET A 38 -12.14 2.92 3.75
CA MET A 38 -12.51 2.49 5.10
C MET A 38 -12.11 1.03 5.33
N GLU A 39 -12.35 0.16 4.35
CA GLU A 39 -11.93 -1.24 4.44
C GLU A 39 -10.40 -1.40 4.46
N LEU A 40 -9.67 -0.55 3.72
CA LEU A 40 -8.20 -0.52 3.78
C LEU A 40 -7.70 -0.05 5.16
N GLU A 41 -8.31 0.98 5.72
CA GLU A 41 -7.98 1.48 7.07
C GLU A 41 -8.22 0.41 8.14
N ASP A 42 -9.40 -0.22 8.12
CA ASP A 42 -9.76 -1.30 9.05
C ASP A 42 -8.81 -2.51 8.92
N LYS A 43 -8.41 -2.85 7.69
CA LYS A 43 -7.52 -4.00 7.44
C LYS A 43 -6.06 -3.71 7.82
N ILE A 44 -5.56 -2.51 7.54
CA ILE A 44 -4.16 -2.14 7.84
C ILE A 44 -3.98 -1.88 9.34
N GLY A 45 -4.97 -1.25 9.99
CA GLY A 45 -5.03 -1.02 11.45
C GLY A 45 -3.95 -0.11 12.06
N THR A 46 -2.91 0.23 11.31
CA THR A 46 -1.71 0.96 11.77
C THR A 46 -1.47 2.27 11.00
N ILE A 47 -2.27 2.53 9.96
CA ILE A 47 -2.17 3.72 9.11
C ILE A 47 -3.57 4.34 9.06
N ASP A 48 -3.65 5.65 9.32
CA ASP A 48 -4.90 6.40 9.22
C ASP A 48 -5.36 6.54 7.76
N LYS A 49 -6.65 6.81 7.57
CA LYS A 49 -7.26 7.04 6.25
C LYS A 49 -6.50 8.07 5.40
N SER A 50 -5.99 9.13 6.03
CA SER A 50 -5.22 10.17 5.35
C SER A 50 -3.87 9.67 4.85
N GLY A 51 -3.18 8.84 5.63
CA GLY A 51 -1.93 8.18 5.24
C GLY A 51 -2.12 7.17 4.12
N ILE A 52 -3.23 6.45 4.12
CA ILE A 52 -3.63 5.55 3.02
C ILE A 52 -3.90 6.36 1.76
N PHE A 53 -4.73 7.41 1.86
CA PHE A 53 -5.09 8.25 0.71
C PHE A 53 -3.88 8.90 0.03
N ARG A 54 -2.87 9.35 0.79
CA ARG A 54 -1.62 9.91 0.22
C ARG A 54 -0.69 8.87 -0.43
N SER A 55 -0.94 7.59 -0.19
CA SER A 55 -0.12 6.49 -0.71
C SER A 55 -0.68 5.90 -2.01
N LEU A 56 -1.92 6.23 -2.36
CA LEU A 56 -2.58 5.94 -3.63
C LEU A 56 -2.37 7.10 -4.63
#